data_AF-A0A1J3EV70-F1
#
_entry.id   AF-A0A1J3EV70-F1
#
_cell.length_a   1.000
_cell.length_b   1.000
_cell.length_c   1.000
_cell.angle_alpha   90.00
_cell.angle_beta   90.00
_cell.angle_gamma   90.00
#
_symmetry.space_group_name_H-M   'P 1'
#
loop_
_entity.id
_entity.type
_entity.pdbx_description
1 polymer ?
#
loop_
_entity_poly.entity_id
_entity_poly.type
_entity_poly.pdbx_seq_one_letter_code
_entity_poly.pdbx_strand_id
1 'polypeptide(L)'
;LEVCLEEKKELRILNISDTSLPELADTIADVANLNQLLIRNCSMIKELPSIEKLTHLEVFDVSGCNNLEKIDGSFEKMSYLHKVNLSGTDLSKLPNKISELSNLKELIMRKCSKLEALPNLEKLIHLEIFDVSSCTELGKIE
;
A
#
# COMPACT_ATOMS: atom_id res chain seq x y z
N LEU A 1 7.94 -1.15 -20.18
CA LEU A 1 7.64 -2.59 -20.13
C LEU A 1 6.29 -2.70 -19.46
N GLU A 2 5.23 -2.89 -20.23
CA GLU A 2 3.92 -3.22 -19.66
C GLU A 2 4.00 -4.64 -19.10
N VAL A 3 3.84 -4.79 -17.79
CA VAL A 3 3.66 -6.11 -17.18
C VAL A 3 2.21 -6.50 -17.38
N CYS A 4 1.90 -7.26 -18.43
CA CYS A 4 0.56 -7.78 -18.66
C CYS A 4 0.28 -8.97 -17.73
N LEU A 5 -0.62 -8.78 -16.77
CA LEU A 5 -1.06 -9.81 -15.82
C LEU A 5 -2.38 -10.49 -16.21
N GLU A 6 -2.86 -10.18 -17.42
CA GLU A 6 -4.06 -10.77 -17.99
C GLU A 6 -4.01 -12.31 -17.90
N GLU A 7 -5.16 -12.88 -17.55
CA GLU A 7 -5.38 -14.33 -17.43
C GLU A 7 -4.61 -15.06 -16.31
N LYS A 8 -3.80 -14.38 -15.48
CA LYS A 8 -3.07 -14.99 -14.35
C LYS A 8 -3.95 -15.23 -13.12
N LYS A 9 -5.05 -15.97 -13.29
CA LYS A 9 -6.12 -16.20 -12.28
C LYS A 9 -5.63 -16.90 -11.00
N GLU A 10 -4.55 -17.68 -11.11
CA GLU A 10 -3.94 -18.39 -9.98
C GLU A 10 -2.79 -17.63 -9.31
N LEU A 11 -2.47 -16.41 -9.77
CA LEU A 11 -1.44 -15.60 -9.14
C LEU A 11 -1.87 -15.22 -7.72
N ARG A 12 -1.02 -15.53 -6.74
CA ARG A 12 -1.24 -15.23 -5.30
C ARG A 12 -0.22 -14.22 -4.76
N ILE A 13 0.97 -14.18 -5.35
CA ILE A 13 2.05 -13.29 -4.94
C ILE A 13 2.61 -12.61 -6.18
N LEU A 14 2.64 -11.28 -6.18
CA LEU A 14 3.33 -10.46 -7.15
C LEU A 14 4.43 -9.71 -6.41
N ASN A 15 5.68 -10.05 -6.74
CA ASN A 15 6.85 -9.35 -6.21
C ASN A 15 7.63 -8.74 -7.36
N ILE A 16 7.61 -7.41 -7.43
CA ILE A 16 8.38 -6.60 -8.38
C ILE A 16 9.36 -5.67 -7.64
N SER A 17 9.72 -6.03 -6.41
CA SER A 17 10.69 -5.30 -5.61
C SER A 17 12.04 -5.19 -6.31
N ASP A 18 12.75 -4.10 -6.04
CA ASP A 18 14.09 -3.81 -6.56
C ASP A 18 14.14 -3.74 -8.10
N THR A 19 13.01 -3.39 -8.74
CA THR A 19 12.93 -3.17 -10.19
C THR A 19 13.01 -1.69 -10.55
N SER A 20 13.45 -1.41 -11.78
CA SER A 20 13.42 -0.06 -12.36
C SER A 20 12.17 0.21 -13.19
N LEU A 21 11.05 -0.45 -12.87
CA LEU A 21 9.78 -0.25 -13.56
C LEU A 21 9.30 1.20 -13.34
N PRO A 22 9.00 1.96 -14.40
CA PRO A 22 8.52 3.33 -14.25
C PRO A 22 7.08 3.40 -13.73
N GLU A 23 6.29 2.37 -13.97
CA GLU A 23 4.88 2.30 -13.61
C GLU A 23 4.42 0.84 -13.48
N LEU A 24 3.30 0.66 -12.80
CA LEU A 24 2.56 -0.60 -12.76
C LEU A 24 1.31 -0.46 -13.64
N ALA A 25 1.07 -1.43 -14.52
CA ALA A 25 -0.08 -1.39 -15.43
C ALA A 25 -1.42 -1.61 -14.70
N ASP A 26 -2.50 -1.01 -15.21
CA ASP A 26 -3.87 -1.18 -14.69
C ASP A 26 -4.38 -2.63 -14.71
N THR A 27 -3.74 -3.51 -15.50
CA THR A 27 -4.04 -4.95 -15.53
C THR A 27 -3.80 -5.65 -14.19
N ILE A 28 -3.16 -4.99 -13.21
CA ILE A 28 -3.13 -5.46 -11.82
C ILE A 28 -4.54 -5.70 -11.26
N ALA A 29 -5.54 -4.96 -11.73
CA ALA A 29 -6.93 -5.12 -11.31
C ALA A 29 -7.53 -6.49 -11.72
N ASP A 30 -6.90 -7.20 -12.67
CA ASP A 30 -7.40 -8.49 -13.20
C ASP A 30 -6.92 -9.70 -12.40
N VAL A 31 -5.95 -9.53 -11.48
CA VAL A 31 -5.47 -10.59 -10.57
C VAL A 31 -6.15 -10.51 -9.20
N ALA A 32 -7.48 -10.55 -9.19
CA ALA A 32 -8.32 -10.38 -7.99
C ALA A 32 -8.07 -11.38 -6.84
N ASN A 33 -7.37 -12.48 -7.12
CA ASN A 33 -7.01 -13.50 -6.13
C ASN A 33 -5.61 -13.28 -5.52
N LEU A 34 -4.99 -12.12 -5.73
CA LEU A 34 -3.67 -11.82 -5.16
C LEU A 34 -3.74 -11.66 -3.64
N ASN A 35 -2.89 -12.38 -2.91
CA ASN A 35 -2.74 -12.28 -1.46
C ASN A 35 -1.62 -11.31 -1.08
N GLN A 36 -0.54 -11.23 -1.88
CA GLN A 36 0.60 -10.38 -1.56
C GLN A 36 1.04 -9.54 -2.76
N LEU A 37 1.11 -8.23 -2.55
CA LEU A 37 1.64 -7.27 -3.52
C LEU A 37 2.87 -6.59 -2.90
N LEU A 38 4.05 -6.93 -3.44
CA LEU A 38 5.34 -6.48 -2.96
C LEU A 38 6.04 -5.65 -4.05
N ILE A 39 6.17 -4.35 -3.79
CA ILE A 39 6.76 -3.35 -4.68
C ILE A 39 7.79 -2.56 -3.87
N ARG A 40 8.82 -3.23 -3.33
CA ARG A 40 9.79 -2.58 -2.45
C ARG A 40 10.91 -1.93 -3.26
N ASN A 41 11.46 -0.82 -2.77
CA ASN A 41 12.62 -0.13 -3.35
C ASN A 41 12.47 0.23 -4.84
N CYS A 42 11.26 0.44 -5.35
CA CYS A 42 11.02 0.85 -6.74
C CYS A 42 11.00 2.37 -6.86
N SER A 43 12.19 2.97 -6.99
CA SER A 43 12.34 4.43 -7.00
C SER A 43 11.79 5.12 -8.25
N MET A 44 11.42 4.39 -9.31
CA MET A 44 10.89 5.00 -10.54
C MET A 44 9.37 5.14 -10.53
N ILE A 45 8.67 4.39 -9.67
CA ILE A 45 7.22 4.40 -9.56
C ILE A 45 6.78 5.65 -8.80
N LYS A 46 5.99 6.50 -9.47
CA LYS A 46 5.42 7.71 -8.86
C LYS A 46 3.99 7.55 -8.38
N GLU A 47 3.23 6.70 -9.05
CA GLU A 47 1.83 6.44 -8.76
C GLU A 47 1.56 4.94 -8.93
N LEU A 48 0.66 4.39 -8.11
CA LEU A 48 0.10 3.08 -8.34
C LEU A 48 -1.32 3.18 -8.91
N PRO A 49 -1.67 2.32 -9.88
CA PRO A 49 -3.02 2.23 -10.42
C PRO A 49 -4.01 1.76 -9.34
N SER A 50 -5.31 1.78 -9.67
CA SER A 50 -6.33 1.32 -8.74
C SER A 50 -6.15 -0.15 -8.36
N ILE A 51 -6.05 -0.42 -7.05
CA ILE A 51 -5.95 -1.78 -6.49
C ILE A 51 -7.23 -2.24 -5.78
N GLU A 52 -8.35 -1.53 -5.93
CA GLU A 52 -9.64 -1.86 -5.28
C GLU A 52 -10.15 -3.28 -5.52
N LYS A 53 -9.79 -3.87 -6.66
CA LYS A 53 -10.22 -5.23 -7.04
C LYS A 53 -9.41 -6.33 -6.35
N LEU A 54 -8.30 -6.00 -5.68
CA LEU A 54 -7.48 -6.95 -4.93
C LEU A 54 -8.12 -7.28 -3.58
N THR A 55 -9.34 -7.81 -3.59
CA THR A 55 -10.15 -8.01 -2.37
C THR A 55 -9.60 -9.11 -1.45
N HIS A 56 -8.73 -9.99 -1.96
CA HIS A 56 -8.07 -11.07 -1.20
C HIS A 56 -6.68 -10.67 -0.67
N LEU A 57 -6.29 -9.40 -0.83
CA LEU A 57 -4.96 -8.96 -0.44
C LEU A 57 -4.81 -9.03 1.09
N GLU A 58 -3.76 -9.71 1.53
CA GLU A 58 -3.37 -9.91 2.93
C GLU A 58 -2.19 -9.02 3.31
N VAL A 59 -1.25 -8.85 2.37
CA VAL A 59 -0.02 -8.06 2.54
C VAL A 59 0.15 -7.08 1.38
N PHE A 60 0.28 -5.81 1.73
CA PHE A 60 0.64 -4.74 0.81
C PHE A 60 1.91 -4.03 1.28
N ASP A 61 2.96 -4.06 0.46
CA ASP A 61 4.25 -3.49 0.84
C ASP A 61 4.88 -2.73 -0.33
N VAL A 62 4.95 -1.41 -0.19
CA VAL A 62 5.56 -0.48 -1.16
C VAL A 62 6.78 0.21 -0.56
N SER A 63 7.36 -0.36 0.49
CA SER A 63 8.40 0.31 1.26
C SER A 63 9.66 0.61 0.43
N GLY A 64 10.25 1.77 0.65
CA GLY A 64 11.42 2.25 -0.10
C GLY A 64 11.10 2.81 -1.49
N CYS A 65 9.83 2.85 -1.91
CA CYS A 65 9.41 3.60 -3.11
C CYS A 65 9.41 5.11 -2.84
N ASN A 66 10.59 5.70 -2.77
CA ASN A 66 10.82 7.07 -2.34
C ASN A 66 10.25 8.16 -3.26
N ASN A 67 9.76 7.82 -4.46
CA ASN A 67 9.08 8.75 -5.35
C ASN A 67 7.57 8.46 -5.47
N LEU A 68 7.03 7.50 -4.72
CA LEU A 68 5.61 7.14 -4.74
C LEU A 68 4.79 8.21 -3.99
N GLU A 69 4.03 9.00 -4.74
CA GLU A 69 3.24 10.14 -4.24
C GLU A 69 1.75 9.84 -4.14
N LYS A 70 1.26 8.80 -4.83
CA LYS A 70 -0.16 8.48 -4.92
C LYS A 70 -0.43 6.99 -5.09
N ILE A 71 -1.49 6.51 -4.46
CA ILE A 71 -2.05 5.16 -4.66
C ILE A 71 -3.53 5.35 -4.97
N ASP A 72 -3.96 4.97 -6.18
CA ASP A 72 -5.35 5.11 -6.58
C ASP A 72 -6.25 4.01 -6.01
N GLY A 73 -7.53 4.36 -5.84
CA GLY A 73 -8.56 3.48 -5.29
C GLY A 73 -8.76 3.59 -3.78
N SER A 74 -9.65 2.73 -3.28
CA SER A 74 -10.07 2.58 -1.89
C SER A 74 -9.65 1.21 -1.33
N PHE A 75 -9.38 1.18 -0.03
CA PHE A 75 -9.08 -0.05 0.70
C PHE A 75 -10.36 -0.67 1.33
N GLU A 76 -11.53 -0.08 1.11
CA GLU A 76 -12.81 -0.46 1.74
C GLU A 76 -13.17 -1.96 1.62
N LYS A 77 -12.82 -2.60 0.50
CA LYS A 77 -13.16 -4.00 0.22
C LYS A 77 -12.06 -5.00 0.57
N MET A 78 -10.93 -4.55 1.11
CA MET A 78 -9.76 -5.39 1.41
C MET A 78 -9.87 -6.03 2.80
N SER A 79 -10.92 -6.80 3.03
CA SER A 79 -11.24 -7.36 4.35
C SER A 79 -10.20 -8.34 4.89
N TYR A 80 -9.32 -8.87 4.05
CA TYR A 80 -8.22 -9.77 4.47
C TYR A 80 -6.91 -9.05 4.78
N LEU A 81 -6.83 -7.74 4.51
CA LEU A 81 -5.57 -7.01 4.61
C LEU A 81 -5.18 -6.85 6.08
N HIS A 82 -4.11 -7.53 6.47
CA HIS A 82 -3.62 -7.52 7.85
C HIS A 82 -2.26 -6.83 7.97
N LYS A 83 -1.55 -6.56 6.86
CA LYS A 83 -0.26 -5.88 6.87
C LYS A 83 -0.14 -4.85 5.74
N VAL A 84 0.13 -3.62 6.12
CA VAL A 84 0.41 -2.50 5.22
C VAL A 84 1.74 -1.85 5.61
N ASN A 85 2.67 -1.80 4.66
CA ASN A 85 3.95 -1.10 4.83
C ASN A 85 4.16 -0.06 3.71
N LEU A 86 4.10 1.21 4.11
CA LEU A 86 4.27 2.38 3.25
C LEU A 86 5.60 3.12 3.54
N SER A 87 6.51 2.50 4.30
CA SER A 87 7.71 3.18 4.79
C SER A 87 8.57 3.76 3.67
N GLY A 88 9.06 4.98 3.84
CA GLY A 88 9.96 5.63 2.89
C GLY A 88 9.30 5.91 1.54
N THR A 89 7.99 6.15 1.55
CA THR A 89 7.23 6.70 0.41
C THR A 89 7.05 8.20 0.57
N ASP A 90 6.75 8.85 -0.54
CA ASP A 90 6.49 10.30 -0.64
C ASP A 90 4.98 10.61 -0.62
N LEU A 91 4.18 9.70 -0.05
CA LEU A 91 2.74 9.87 0.13
C LEU A 91 2.46 11.04 1.08
N SER A 92 1.72 12.04 0.59
CA SER A 92 1.21 13.13 1.42
C SER A 92 -0.06 12.75 2.19
N LYS A 93 -0.80 11.76 1.66
CA LYS A 93 -2.04 11.23 2.23
C LYS A 93 -2.04 9.72 2.14
N LEU A 94 -2.70 9.09 3.12
CA LEU A 94 -2.88 7.64 3.12
C LEU A 94 -3.95 7.20 2.13
N PRO A 95 -3.90 5.92 1.68
CA PRO A 95 -4.96 5.34 0.87
C PRO A 95 -6.34 5.52 1.50
N ASN A 96 -7.35 5.77 0.66
CA ASN A 96 -8.72 5.98 1.12
C ASN A 96 -9.23 4.75 1.86
N LYS A 97 -9.99 4.96 2.95
CA LYS A 97 -10.56 3.92 3.82
C LYS A 97 -9.55 3.00 4.50
N ILE A 98 -8.27 3.37 4.61
CA ILE A 98 -7.31 2.61 5.41
C ILE A 98 -7.74 2.44 6.87
N SER A 99 -8.49 3.42 7.43
CA SER A 99 -9.09 3.37 8.77
C SER A 99 -10.24 2.36 8.92
N GLU A 100 -10.80 1.86 7.82
CA GLU A 100 -11.93 0.91 7.84
C GLU A 100 -11.47 -0.55 7.80
N LEU A 101 -10.16 -0.80 7.76
CA LEU A 101 -9.58 -2.13 7.71
C LEU A 101 -9.62 -2.81 9.09
N SER A 102 -10.76 -3.37 9.45
CA SER A 102 -10.98 -3.98 10.77
C SER A 102 -9.99 -5.10 11.12
N ASN A 103 -9.45 -5.82 10.12
CA ASN A 103 -8.47 -6.90 10.29
C ASN A 103 -7.01 -6.44 10.23
N LEU A 104 -6.73 -5.14 10.10
CA LEU A 104 -5.38 -4.61 10.01
C LEU A 104 -4.62 -4.83 11.33
N LYS A 105 -3.48 -5.51 11.26
CA LYS A 105 -2.60 -5.79 12.41
C LYS A 105 -1.34 -4.96 12.39
N GLU A 106 -0.79 -4.70 11.20
CA GLU A 106 0.44 -3.93 11.04
C GLU A 106 0.22 -2.78 10.07
N LEU A 107 0.40 -1.55 10.56
CA LEU A 107 0.45 -0.33 9.75
C LEU A 107 1.79 0.38 9.99
N ILE A 108 2.69 0.27 9.02
CA ILE A 108 4.07 0.72 9.13
C ILE A 108 4.35 1.80 8.07
N MET A 109 4.73 2.99 8.52
CA MET A 109 4.89 4.19 7.71
C MET A 109 6.16 4.93 8.13
N ARG A 110 7.28 4.21 8.33
CA ARG A 110 8.53 4.84 8.78
C ARG A 110 9.07 5.78 7.71
N LYS A 111 9.68 6.90 8.10
CA LYS A 111 10.38 7.81 7.16
C LYS A 111 9.49 8.32 6.02
N CYS A 112 8.17 8.45 6.23
CA CYS A 112 7.28 9.10 5.28
C CYS A 112 7.38 10.63 5.48
N SER A 113 8.33 11.26 4.80
CA SER A 113 8.66 12.68 4.99
C SER A 113 7.61 13.65 4.46
N LYS A 114 6.64 13.22 3.65
CA LYS A 114 5.56 14.09 3.14
C LYS A 114 4.23 13.87 3.85
N LEU A 115 4.13 12.88 4.74
CA LEU A 115 2.86 12.52 5.38
C LEU A 115 2.48 13.56 6.43
N GLU A 116 1.37 14.27 6.21
CA GLU A 116 0.93 15.38 7.07
C GLU A 116 -0.05 14.95 8.16
N ALA A 117 -0.83 13.90 7.90
CA ALA A 117 -1.92 13.46 8.78
C ALA A 117 -2.04 11.94 8.88
N LEU A 118 -2.51 11.49 10.05
CA LEU A 118 -2.80 10.08 10.32
C LEU A 118 -4.30 9.78 10.14
N PRO A 119 -4.67 8.52 9.89
CA PRO A 119 -6.07 8.13 9.82
C PRO A 119 -6.64 8.04 11.24
N ASN A 120 -7.97 8.15 11.39
CA ASN A 120 -8.60 7.79 12.66
C ASN A 120 -8.40 6.28 12.91
N LEU A 121 -7.79 5.94 14.05
CA LEU A 121 -7.44 4.56 14.40
C LEU A 121 -8.54 3.84 15.22
N GLU A 122 -9.63 4.51 15.59
CA GLU A 122 -10.70 3.97 16.46
C GLU A 122 -11.26 2.63 15.98
N LYS A 123 -11.35 2.44 14.65
CA LYS A 123 -11.88 1.22 14.03
C LYS A 123 -10.82 0.12 13.83
N LEU A 124 -9.54 0.43 13.98
CA LEU A 124 -8.43 -0.51 13.82
C LEU A 124 -8.19 -1.28 15.13
N ILE A 125 -9.23 -1.94 15.63
CA ILE A 125 -9.25 -2.60 16.95
C ILE A 125 -8.30 -3.80 17.07
N HIS A 126 -7.80 -4.31 15.95
CA HIS A 126 -6.84 -5.42 15.88
C HIS A 126 -5.41 -4.96 15.57
N LEU A 127 -5.13 -3.66 15.58
CA LEU A 127 -3.81 -3.12 15.28
C LEU A 127 -2.81 -3.48 16.39
N GLU A 128 -1.82 -4.29 16.04
CA GLU A 128 -0.75 -4.78 16.91
C GLU A 128 0.53 -3.93 16.76
N ILE A 129 0.80 -3.45 15.54
CA ILE A 129 1.97 -2.63 15.21
C ILE A 129 1.51 -1.37 14.48
N PHE A 130 1.80 -0.22 15.07
CA PHE A 130 1.66 1.09 14.45
C PHE A 130 2.98 1.85 14.56
N ASP A 131 3.63 2.11 13.42
CA ASP A 131 4.97 2.70 13.42
C ASP A 131 5.07 3.84 12.40
N VAL A 132 5.18 5.05 12.93
CA VAL A 132 5.32 6.31 12.18
C VAL A 132 6.67 6.99 12.46
N SER A 133 7.66 6.20 12.90
CA SER A 133 8.97 6.74 13.25
C SER A 133 9.60 7.48 12.08
N SER A 134 10.25 8.61 12.38
CA SER A 134 10.92 9.47 11.39
C SER A 134 10.00 10.10 10.32
N CYS A 135 8.68 10.17 10.54
CA CYS A 135 7.81 11.04 9.75
C CYS A 135 7.91 12.48 10.29
N THR A 136 8.67 13.31 9.59
CA THR A 136 9.05 14.64 10.10
C THR A 136 7.99 15.71 9.90
N GLU A 137 7.07 15.53 8.95
CA GLU A 137 5.98 16.47 8.64
C GLU A 137 4.66 16.09 9.30
N LEU A 138 4.62 15.00 10.09
CA LEU A 138 3.43 14.66 10.86
C LEU A 138 3.17 15.76 11.88
N GLY A 139 1.96 16.32 11.82
CA GLY A 139 1.46 17.27 12.80
C GLY A 139 1.19 16.63 14.17
N LYS A 140 0.23 17.20 14.90
CA LYS A 140 -0.18 16.64 16.19
C LYS A 140 -0.83 15.27 16.00
N ILE A 141 -0.44 14.34 16.87
CA ILE A 141 -1.16 13.08 17.10
C ILE A 141 -2.11 13.37 18.27
N GLU A 142 -3.42 13.39 18.01
CA GLU A 142 -4.47 13.56 19.05
C GLU A 142 -5.00 12.21 19.53
#